data_AF-A0A8C7Y8N0-F1
#
_entry.id   AF-A0A8C7Y8N0-F1
#
_cell.length_a   1.000
_cell.length_b   1.000
_cell.length_c   1.000
_cell.angle_alpha   90.00
_cell.angle_beta   90.00
_cell.angle_gamma   90.00
#
_symmetry.space_group_name_H-M   'P 1'
#
loop_
_entity.id
_entity.type
_entity.pdbx_description
1 polymer ?
#
loop_
_entity_poly.entity_id
_entity_poly.type
_entity_poly.pdbx_seq_one_letter_code
_entity_poly.pdbx_strand_id
1 'polypeptide(L)'
;MWKMQLLDEHHLFIKYTSEDVVTLRVTDPSQPSFFVVYNMVSTKVLAVFENTSDQLLELFENFCDLFRNATLHSQAVQFPCSASSNNYARQVQRRFKDTIVNAKYGGHTEAVRRLLGQLPISAQSYSSSPYLDLSLFSYDDKWVSVMERPKTCG
;
A
#
# COMPACT_ATOMS: atom_id res chain seq x y z
N MET A 1 8.97 3.72 -14.14
CA MET A 1 8.36 4.07 -12.84
C MET A 1 6.92 3.58 -12.90
N TRP A 2 6.46 2.81 -11.91
CA TRP A 2 5.12 2.19 -11.91
C TRP A 2 4.08 3.07 -11.23
N LYS A 3 4.35 3.42 -9.97
CA LYS A 3 3.45 4.18 -9.12
C LYS A 3 4.26 4.93 -8.08
N MET A 4 3.72 6.05 -7.60
CA MET A 4 4.31 6.85 -6.53
C MET A 4 3.23 7.33 -5.57
N GLN A 5 3.64 7.62 -4.33
CA GLN A 5 2.82 8.32 -3.34
C GLN A 5 3.70 9.28 -2.53
N LEU A 6 3.09 10.26 -1.89
CA LEU A 6 3.75 11.09 -0.88
C LEU A 6 3.75 10.33 0.46
N LEU A 7 4.88 10.37 1.17
CA LEU A 7 4.94 9.95 2.58
C LEU A 7 4.65 11.13 3.52
N ASP A 8 5.08 12.31 3.10
CA ASP A 8 4.84 13.60 3.72
C ASP A 8 4.96 14.71 2.65
N GLU A 9 5.04 15.97 3.08
CA GLU A 9 5.15 17.14 2.20
C GLU A 9 6.42 17.16 1.32
N HIS A 10 7.48 16.46 1.72
CA HIS A 10 8.81 16.58 1.12
C HIS A 10 9.35 15.26 0.55
N HIS A 11 8.80 14.12 0.93
CA HIS A 11 9.29 12.79 0.59
C HIS A 11 8.31 12.02 -0.31
N LEU A 12 8.82 11.58 -1.46
CA LEU A 12 8.15 10.67 -2.36
C LEU A 12 8.58 9.23 -2.09
N PHE A 13 7.59 8.34 -2.09
CA PHE A 13 7.79 6.89 -2.12
C PHE A 13 7.42 6.36 -3.50
N ILE A 14 8.42 5.87 -4.23
CA ILE A 14 8.31 5.52 -5.65
C ILE A 14 8.58 4.04 -5.82
N LYS A 15 7.73 3.35 -6.58
CA LYS A 15 7.96 1.96 -7.00
C LYS A 15 8.44 1.91 -8.45
N TYR A 16 9.58 1.25 -8.65
CA TYR A 16 10.14 0.91 -9.94
C TYR A 16 9.94 -0.58 -10.21
N THR A 17 9.60 -0.91 -11.44
CA THR A 17 9.45 -2.28 -11.93
C THR A 17 9.88 -2.33 -13.39
N SER A 18 9.87 -3.51 -14.01
CA SER A 18 10.24 -3.68 -15.41
C SER A 18 9.31 -2.91 -16.35
N GLU A 19 9.83 -2.51 -17.50
CA GLU A 19 9.07 -1.78 -18.53
C GLU A 19 7.83 -2.56 -19.00
N ASP A 20 7.95 -3.88 -19.13
CA ASP A 20 6.85 -4.72 -19.59
C ASP A 20 5.67 -4.74 -18.61
N VAL A 21 5.93 -4.60 -17.30
CA VAL A 21 4.87 -4.43 -16.31
C VAL A 21 4.25 -3.04 -16.42
N VAL A 22 5.08 -1.99 -16.55
CA VAL A 22 4.60 -0.61 -16.72
C VAL A 22 3.74 -0.43 -17.96
N THR A 23 4.09 -1.10 -19.05
CA THR A 23 3.36 -1.07 -20.32
C THR A 23 2.22 -2.08 -20.39
N LEU A 24 1.90 -2.75 -19.27
CA LEU A 24 0.85 -3.77 -19.14
C LEU A 24 0.99 -4.95 -20.13
N ARG A 25 2.20 -5.17 -20.67
CA ARG A 25 2.52 -6.31 -21.53
C ARG A 25 2.65 -7.60 -20.72
N VAL A 26 3.04 -7.47 -19.45
CA VAL A 26 3.12 -8.56 -18.48
C VAL A 26 2.31 -8.15 -17.25
N THR A 27 1.30 -8.96 -16.91
CA THR A 27 0.46 -8.75 -15.73
C THR A 27 0.94 -9.50 -14.49
N ASP A 28 2.07 -10.20 -14.57
CA ASP A 28 2.59 -10.98 -13.45
C ASP A 28 3.17 -10.06 -12.36
N PRO A 29 2.57 -10.00 -11.16
CA PRO A 29 3.08 -9.20 -10.06
C PRO A 29 4.37 -9.77 -9.44
N SER A 30 4.83 -10.96 -9.87
CA SER A 30 6.05 -11.62 -9.36
C SER A 30 7.35 -10.95 -9.81
N GLN A 31 7.28 -9.96 -10.70
CA GLN A 31 8.44 -9.29 -11.27
C GLN A 31 9.26 -8.56 -10.19
N PRO A 32 10.60 -8.54 -10.33
CA PRO A 32 11.46 -7.76 -9.46
C PRO A 32 11.03 -6.28 -9.45
N SER A 33 10.94 -5.70 -8.27
CA SER A 33 10.62 -4.27 -8.11
C SER A 33 11.44 -3.66 -6.99
N PHE A 34 11.72 -2.37 -7.14
CA PHE A 34 12.45 -1.57 -6.16
C PHE A 34 11.55 -0.45 -5.62
N PHE A 35 11.70 -0.15 -4.35
CA PHE A 35 11.07 0.98 -3.70
C PHE A 35 12.13 2.02 -3.37
N VAL A 36 11.84 3.28 -3.66
CA VAL A 36 12.78 4.38 -3.51
C VAL A 36 12.12 5.48 -2.69
N VAL A 37 12.81 5.93 -1.64
CA VAL A 37 12.45 7.13 -0.88
C VAL A 37 13.27 8.29 -1.42
N TYR A 38 12.59 9.28 -1.99
CA TYR A 38 13.20 10.44 -2.64
C TYR A 38 12.76 11.72 -1.95
N ASN A 39 13.73 12.56 -1.55
CA ASN A 39 13.45 13.88 -1.00
C ASN A 39 13.39 14.91 -2.14
N MET A 40 12.21 15.53 -2.32
CA MET A 40 11.95 16.47 -3.41
C MET A 40 12.71 17.79 -3.26
N VAL A 41 12.97 18.23 -2.03
CA VAL A 41 13.61 19.52 -1.74
C VAL A 41 15.12 19.45 -1.99
N SER A 42 15.77 18.43 -1.42
CA SER A 42 17.22 18.22 -1.53
C SER A 42 17.60 17.46 -2.80
N THR A 43 16.63 16.94 -3.55
CA THR A 43 16.82 16.12 -4.74
C THR A 43 17.67 14.86 -4.53
N LYS A 44 17.57 14.25 -3.34
CA LYS A 44 18.37 13.10 -2.93
C LYS A 44 17.54 11.85 -2.76
N VAL A 45 18.12 10.72 -3.17
CA VAL A 45 17.63 9.39 -2.80
C VAL A 45 18.09 9.08 -1.38
N LEU A 46 17.14 8.86 -0.48
CA LEU A 46 17.42 8.57 0.93
C LEU A 46 17.56 7.07 1.19
N ALA A 47 16.75 6.25 0.54
CA ALA A 47 16.75 4.80 0.70
C ALA A 47 16.25 4.09 -0.55
N VAL A 48 16.76 2.88 -0.76
CA VAL A 48 16.32 1.95 -1.81
C VAL A 48 16.08 0.59 -1.16
N PHE A 49 14.92 -0.01 -1.43
CA PHE A 49 14.51 -1.31 -0.91
C PHE A 49 14.11 -2.23 -2.05
N GLU A 50 14.42 -3.52 -1.91
CA GLU A 50 13.91 -4.55 -2.80
C GLU A 50 12.50 -4.99 -2.40
N ASN A 51 11.78 -5.66 -3.30
CA ASN A 51 10.45 -6.19 -3.03
C ASN A 51 10.40 -7.36 -2.04
N THR A 52 11.57 -7.85 -1.61
CA THR A 52 11.74 -8.86 -0.57
C THR A 52 12.39 -8.29 0.70
N SER A 53 12.39 -6.95 0.87
CA SER A 53 13.01 -6.30 2.02
C SER A 53 12.16 -6.46 3.29
N ASP A 54 12.70 -7.20 4.26
CA ASP A 54 12.07 -7.36 5.58
C ASP A 54 12.03 -6.03 6.37
N GLN A 55 13.04 -5.18 6.19
CA GLN A 55 13.09 -3.87 6.83
C GLN A 55 11.92 -2.98 6.39
N LEU A 56 11.63 -2.95 5.08
CA LEU A 56 10.50 -2.17 4.57
C LEU A 56 9.18 -2.79 5.03
N LEU A 57 9.08 -4.11 5.14
CA LEU A 57 7.90 -4.77 5.67
C LEU A 57 7.66 -4.40 7.13
N GLU A 58 8.69 -4.40 7.97
CA GLU A 58 8.58 -4.00 9.37
C GLU A 58 8.11 -2.55 9.52
N LEU A 59 8.67 -1.63 8.72
CA LEU A 59 8.22 -0.25 8.68
C LEU A 59 6.74 -0.15 8.26
N PHE A 60 6.34 -0.91 7.25
CA PHE A 60 4.96 -0.93 6.79
C PHE A 60 3.99 -1.50 7.82
N GLU A 61 4.35 -2.58 8.53
CA GLU A 61 3.52 -3.18 9.58
C GLU A 61 3.36 -2.27 10.81
N ASN A 62 4.41 -1.52 11.16
CA ASN A 62 4.39 -0.65 12.33
C ASN A 62 3.77 0.72 12.04
N PHE A 63 3.93 1.25 10.82
CA PHE A 63 3.54 2.61 10.45
C PHE A 63 2.55 2.67 9.27
N CYS A 64 1.75 1.61 9.06
CA CYS A 64 0.82 1.48 7.94
C CYS A 64 -0.08 2.71 7.72
N ASP A 65 -0.50 3.36 8.80
CA ASP A 65 -1.40 4.52 8.76
C ASP A 65 -0.78 5.73 8.03
N LEU A 66 0.54 5.90 8.12
CA LEU A 66 1.26 6.97 7.40
C LEU A 66 1.23 6.74 5.88
N PHE A 67 1.22 5.48 5.43
CA PHE A 67 1.09 5.13 4.02
C PHE A 67 -0.34 5.30 3.48
N ARG A 68 -1.35 5.32 4.36
CA ARG A 68 -2.77 5.43 3.99
C ARG A 68 -3.25 6.88 3.91
N ASN A 69 -2.39 7.86 4.14
CA ASN A 69 -2.74 9.28 4.18
C ASN A 69 -3.89 9.61 5.16
N ALA A 70 -3.90 8.90 6.29
CA ALA A 70 -4.89 9.01 7.36
C ALA A 70 -5.08 10.44 7.91
N THR A 71 -4.10 11.33 7.72
CA THR A 71 -4.00 12.64 8.39
C THR A 71 -4.21 13.84 7.45
N LEU A 72 -4.65 13.62 6.21
CA LEU A 72 -4.57 14.60 5.12
C LEU A 72 -5.25 15.96 5.34
N HIS A 73 -6.18 16.13 6.29
CA HIS A 73 -7.02 17.33 6.29
C HIS A 73 -7.25 18.11 7.59
N SER A 74 -6.82 17.69 8.78
CA SER A 74 -6.95 18.58 9.95
C SER A 74 -6.28 18.06 11.21
N GLN A 75 -5.70 18.96 12.00
CA GLN A 75 -5.43 18.70 13.43
C GLN A 75 -6.70 18.34 14.23
N ALA A 76 -7.89 18.63 13.70
CA ALA A 76 -9.18 18.27 14.29
C ALA A 76 -9.68 16.87 13.92
N VAL A 77 -9.13 16.24 12.87
CA VAL A 77 -9.45 14.86 12.45
C VAL A 77 -8.19 14.01 12.67
N GLN A 78 -7.69 14.02 13.90
CA GLN A 78 -6.47 13.30 14.29
C GLN A 78 -6.60 11.78 14.20
N PHE A 79 -7.82 11.26 14.09
CA PHE A 79 -8.11 9.84 14.14
C PHE A 79 -9.17 9.50 13.08
N PRO A 80 -8.79 9.17 11.84
CA PRO A 80 -9.76 8.61 10.89
C PRO A 80 -10.31 7.26 11.38
N CYS A 81 -9.60 6.62 12.31
CA CYS A 81 -9.95 5.35 12.92
C CYS A 81 -9.69 5.44 14.44
N SER A 82 -10.51 4.78 15.26
CA SER A 82 -10.24 4.66 16.69
C SER A 82 -9.01 3.78 16.97
N ALA A 83 -8.44 3.86 18.17
CA ALA A 83 -7.35 2.97 18.57
C ALA A 83 -7.74 1.47 18.53
N SER A 84 -9.02 1.15 18.76
CA SER A 84 -9.53 -0.22 18.64
C SER A 84 -9.60 -0.68 17.18
N SER A 85 -10.01 0.21 16.27
CA SER A 85 -9.97 -0.04 14.82
C SER A 85 -8.57 -0.34 14.32
N ASN A 86 -7.55 0.40 14.77
CA ASN A 86 -6.17 0.14 14.38
C ASN A 86 -5.69 -1.26 14.83
N ASN A 87 -6.06 -1.68 16.05
CA ASN A 87 -5.75 -3.03 16.53
C ASN A 87 -6.44 -4.12 15.69
N TYR A 88 -7.70 -3.92 15.32
CA TYR A 88 -8.43 -4.85 14.46
C TYR A 88 -7.81 -4.92 13.05
N ALA A 89 -7.53 -3.78 12.43
CA ALA A 89 -6.87 -3.70 11.13
C ALA A 89 -5.49 -4.39 11.15
N ARG A 90 -4.72 -4.21 12.23
CA ARG A 90 -3.43 -4.89 12.44
C ARG A 90 -3.60 -6.41 12.59
N GLN A 91 -4.65 -6.87 13.29
CA GLN A 91 -4.95 -8.30 13.37
C GLN A 91 -5.34 -8.89 12.01
N VAL A 92 -6.13 -8.17 11.21
CA VAL A 92 -6.48 -8.58 9.85
C VAL A 92 -5.22 -8.69 8.97
N GLN A 93 -4.33 -7.70 9.04
CA GLN A 93 -3.05 -7.74 8.32
C GLN A 93 -2.17 -8.93 8.74
N ARG A 94 -2.08 -9.22 10.05
CA ARG A 94 -1.36 -10.39 10.57
C ARG A 94 -1.96 -11.71 10.08
N ARG A 95 -3.27 -11.88 10.16
CA ARG A 95 -3.96 -13.08 9.64
C ARG A 95 -3.74 -13.25 8.14
N PHE A 96 -3.75 -12.16 7.38
CA PHE A 96 -3.46 -12.19 5.95
C PHE A 96 -2.02 -12.65 5.67
N LYS A 97 -1.03 -12.13 6.42
CA LYS A 97 0.36 -12.60 6.38
C LYS A 97 0.47 -14.09 6.70
N ASP A 98 -0.10 -14.52 7.83
CA ASP A 98 -0.06 -15.91 8.28
C ASP A 98 -0.70 -16.87 7.27
N THR A 99 -1.78 -16.45 6.62
CA THR A 99 -2.44 -17.22 5.56
C THR A 99 -1.50 -17.46 4.38
N ILE A 100 -0.76 -16.42 3.96
CA ILE A 100 0.20 -16.55 2.86
C ILE A 100 1.39 -17.42 3.26
N VAL A 101 1.92 -17.22 4.47
CA VAL A 101 3.08 -17.98 4.97
C VAL A 101 2.75 -19.47 5.04
N ASN A 102 1.55 -19.83 5.51
CA ASN A 102 1.15 -21.22 5.71
C ASN A 102 0.56 -21.91 4.45
N ALA A 103 0.38 -21.18 3.35
CA ALA A 103 -0.17 -21.74 2.12
C ALA A 103 0.80 -22.71 1.42
N LYS A 104 0.28 -23.64 0.62
CA LYS A 104 1.08 -24.51 -0.24
C LYS A 104 1.76 -23.65 -1.31
N TYR A 105 3.10 -23.73 -1.42
CA TYR A 105 3.96 -22.79 -2.18
C TYR A 105 3.99 -21.36 -1.63
N GLY A 106 3.57 -21.18 -0.39
CA GLY A 106 3.80 -19.97 0.39
C GLY A 106 5.22 -19.92 0.97
N GLY A 107 5.42 -18.97 1.87
CA GLY A 107 6.68 -18.78 2.58
C GLY A 107 6.86 -17.32 3.01
N HIS A 108 7.89 -17.08 3.81
CA HIS A 108 8.18 -15.73 4.33
C HIS A 108 8.42 -14.73 3.18
N THR A 109 9.30 -15.07 2.25
CA THR A 109 9.66 -14.21 1.11
C THR A 109 8.46 -13.88 0.22
N GLU A 110 7.57 -14.84 -0.01
CA GLU A 110 6.37 -14.63 -0.82
C GLU A 110 5.33 -13.77 -0.07
N ALA A 111 5.24 -13.93 1.26
CA ALA A 111 4.42 -13.06 2.10
C ALA A 111 4.92 -11.61 2.08
N VAL A 112 6.22 -11.40 2.25
CA VAL A 112 6.86 -10.07 2.16
C VAL A 112 6.57 -9.44 0.81
N ARG A 113 6.80 -10.19 -0.29
CA ARG A 113 6.56 -9.71 -1.65
C ARG A 113 5.11 -9.33 -1.89
N ARG A 114 4.14 -10.13 -1.44
CA ARG A 114 2.70 -9.84 -1.60
C ARG A 114 2.24 -8.66 -0.75
N LEU A 115 2.74 -8.53 0.47
CA LEU A 115 2.43 -7.41 1.37
C LEU A 115 2.98 -6.10 0.80
N LEU A 116 4.26 -6.06 0.45
CA LEU A 116 4.89 -4.89 -0.16
C LEU A 116 4.35 -4.61 -1.57
N GLY A 117 3.84 -5.62 -2.27
CA GLY A 117 3.18 -5.47 -3.57
C GLY A 117 2.01 -4.49 -3.56
N GLN A 118 1.36 -4.30 -2.42
CA GLN A 118 0.26 -3.33 -2.23
C GLN A 118 0.71 -1.87 -2.23
N LEU A 119 2.01 -1.62 -2.01
CA LEU A 119 2.57 -0.28 -2.05
C LEU A 119 2.96 0.11 -3.49
N PRO A 120 2.86 1.39 -3.85
CA PRO A 120 2.24 2.51 -3.12
C PRO A 120 0.71 2.41 -3.09
N ILE A 121 0.09 2.85 -1.98
CA ILE A 121 -1.35 2.80 -1.77
C ILE A 121 -2.03 3.89 -2.61
N SER A 122 -3.18 3.57 -3.22
CA SER A 122 -3.98 4.60 -3.89
C SER A 122 -4.63 5.52 -2.88
N ALA A 123 -4.56 6.84 -3.10
CA ALA A 123 -5.18 7.83 -2.22
C ALA A 123 -6.70 7.63 -2.05
N GLN A 124 -7.36 7.01 -3.04
CA GLN A 124 -8.80 6.74 -3.02
C GLN A 124 -9.16 5.43 -2.29
N SER A 125 -8.18 4.56 -2.01
CA SER A 125 -8.45 3.25 -1.42
C SER A 125 -8.96 3.31 0.01
N TYR A 126 -8.68 4.38 0.77
CA TYR A 126 -9.10 4.54 2.18
C TYR A 126 -9.90 5.84 2.38
N SER A 127 -10.78 6.15 1.43
CA SER A 127 -11.66 7.31 1.54
C SER A 127 -12.88 7.00 2.40
N SER A 128 -13.24 7.92 3.31
CA SER A 128 -14.51 7.89 4.05
C SER A 128 -15.66 8.55 3.28
N SER A 129 -15.45 8.91 2.01
CA SER A 129 -16.48 9.52 1.18
C SER A 129 -17.61 8.52 0.89
N PRO A 130 -18.89 8.87 1.14
CA PRO A 130 -20.01 7.98 0.83
C PRO A 130 -20.12 7.69 -0.67
N TYR A 131 -19.57 8.56 -1.54
CA TYR A 131 -19.57 8.34 -2.99
C TYR A 131 -18.62 7.24 -3.45
N LEU A 132 -17.68 6.80 -2.59
CA LEU A 132 -16.76 5.70 -2.86
C LEU A 132 -17.14 4.44 -2.07
N ASP A 133 -18.29 4.46 -1.38
CA ASP A 133 -18.80 3.32 -0.65
C ASP A 133 -19.55 2.35 -1.58
N LEU A 134 -18.93 1.19 -1.81
CA LEU A 134 -19.48 0.08 -2.60
C LEU A 134 -20.80 -0.48 -2.05
N SER A 135 -21.08 -0.29 -0.76
CA SER A 135 -22.35 -0.72 -0.16
C SER A 135 -23.51 0.22 -0.52
N LEU A 136 -23.21 1.48 -0.86
CA LEU A 136 -24.19 2.52 -1.19
C LEU A 136 -24.31 2.73 -2.70
N PHE A 137 -23.19 2.65 -3.43
CA PHE A 137 -23.14 2.88 -4.87
C PHE A 137 -22.42 1.73 -5.57
N SER A 138 -23.04 1.22 -6.65
CA SER A 138 -22.40 0.22 -7.51
C SER A 138 -21.72 0.90 -8.68
N TYR A 139 -20.49 0.47 -8.98
CA TYR A 139 -19.76 0.84 -10.20
C TYR A 139 -19.32 -0.43 -10.93
N ASP A 140 -18.93 -0.30 -12.21
CA ASP A 140 -18.44 -1.45 -12.96
C ASP A 140 -17.01 -1.81 -12.52
N ASP A 141 -16.95 -2.77 -11.60
CA ASP A 141 -15.75 -3.37 -11.03
C ASP A 141 -14.74 -3.92 -12.07
N LYS A 142 -15.16 -4.10 -13.32
CA LYS A 142 -14.28 -4.56 -14.40
C LYS A 142 -13.24 -3.51 -14.82
N TRP A 143 -13.50 -2.23 -14.55
CA TRP A 143 -12.63 -1.12 -14.95
C TRP A 143 -11.70 -0.64 -13.84
N VAL A 144 -11.86 -1.17 -12.63
CA VAL A 144 -11.03 -0.80 -11.46
C VAL A 144 -10.24 -2.02 -10.99
N SER A 145 -8.91 -1.90 -11.01
CA SER A 145 -8.00 -2.93 -10.49
C SER A 145 -8.36 -3.28 -9.05
N VAL A 146 -8.34 -4.57 -8.72
CA VAL A 146 -8.65 -5.08 -7.36
C VAL A 146 -7.81 -4.38 -6.28
N MET A 147 -6.57 -4.02 -6.59
CA MET A 147 -5.68 -3.33 -5.66
C MET A 147 -6.08 -1.87 -5.40
N GLU A 148 -6.84 -1.26 -6.32
CA GLU A 148 -7.21 0.17 -6.29
C GLU A 148 -8.63 0.40 -5.80
N ARG A 149 -9.42 -0.67 -5.65
CA ARG A 149 -10.79 -0.59 -5.14
C ARG A 149 -10.81 0.07 -3.75
N PRO A 150 -11.87 0.86 -3.44
CA PRO A 150 -12.12 1.34 -2.10
C PRO A 150 -12.16 0.17 -1.12
N LYS A 151 -11.39 0.31 -0.04
CA LYS A 151 -11.37 -0.61 1.08
C LYS A 151 -12.21 -0.01 2.19
N THR A 152 -12.85 -0.86 2.98
CA THR A 152 -13.57 -0.42 4.17
C THR A 152 -12.61 0.31 5.11
N CYS A 153 -12.95 1.56 5.44
CA CYS A 153 -12.29 2.34 6.48
C CYS A 153 -12.76 1.81 7.84
N GLY A 154 -11.97 0.95 8.49
CA GLY A 154 -12.35 0.31 9.76
C GLY A 154 -11.24 -0.45 10.44
#